data_AF-A0A243WIG9-F1
#
_entry.id   AF-A0A243WIG9-F1
#
_cell.length_a   1.000
_cell.length_b   1.000
_cell.length_c   1.000
_cell.angle_alpha   90.00
_cell.angle_beta   90.00
_cell.angle_gamma   90.00
#
_symmetry.space_group_name_H-M   'P 1'
#
loop_
_entity.id
_entity.type
_entity.pdbx_description
1 polymer ?
#
loop_
_entity_poly.entity_id
_entity_poly.type
_entity_poly.pdbx_seq_one_letter_code
_entity_poly.pdbx_strand_id
1 'polypeptide(L)'
;MRNPLQAQIDRSPRQVSQRQKVAGLHQMTLQRKGGLPDNLRASMEKLSGLSLDGVKVHYNSRKPAQVNAHAYAQGTDIYLGPGQERHLPHEAWHVVQQKQGRVRPTMQVNGMAVNDNPSLEREADLMGMRASR
;
A
#
# COMPACT_ATOMS: atom_id res chain seq x y z
N MET A 1 -2.59 41.09 40.76
CA MET A 1 -3.57 40.06 41.14
C MET A 1 -3.81 39.19 39.92
N ARG A 2 -3.39 37.92 39.94
CA ARG A 2 -3.54 36.98 38.81
C ARG A 2 -4.90 36.29 38.92
N ASN A 3 -5.70 36.36 37.86
CA ASN A 3 -7.05 35.80 37.80
C ASN A 3 -6.98 34.26 37.77
N PRO A 4 -7.59 33.52 38.72
CA PRO A 4 -7.42 32.07 38.86
C PRO A 4 -8.25 31.22 37.88
N LEU A 5 -8.97 31.83 36.93
CA LEU A 5 -9.86 31.12 35.99
C LEU A 5 -9.22 30.72 34.65
N GLN A 6 -7.94 31.02 34.42
CA GLN A 6 -7.27 30.63 33.16
C GLN A 6 -6.59 29.25 33.21
N ALA A 7 -6.48 28.62 34.39
CA ALA A 7 -5.73 27.36 34.57
C ALA A 7 -6.56 26.07 34.35
N GLN A 8 -7.81 26.17 33.91
CA GLN A 8 -8.72 25.03 33.75
C GLN A 8 -9.12 24.71 32.31
N ILE A 9 -8.53 25.38 31.31
CA ILE A 9 -8.85 25.18 29.89
C ILE A 9 -7.87 24.20 29.19
N ASP A 10 -6.82 23.74 29.87
CA ASP A 10 -5.76 22.91 29.29
C ASP A 10 -5.97 21.38 29.37
N ARG A 11 -7.10 20.89 29.90
CA ARG A 11 -7.30 19.43 30.13
C ARG A 11 -8.65 18.88 29.65
N SER A 12 -9.21 19.43 28.57
CA SER A 12 -10.42 18.85 27.96
C SER A 12 -10.08 17.62 27.10
N PRO A 13 -10.67 16.42 27.34
CA PRO A 13 -10.45 15.20 26.55
C PRO A 13 -10.72 15.36 25.04
N ARG A 14 -11.53 16.36 24.66
CA ARG A 14 -11.87 16.68 23.26
C ARG A 14 -10.67 17.16 22.43
N GLN A 15 -9.70 17.87 23.02
CA GLN A 15 -8.52 18.33 22.28
C GLN A 15 -7.50 17.20 22.04
N VAL A 16 -7.44 16.20 22.92
CA VAL A 16 -6.57 15.03 22.77
C VAL A 16 -7.02 14.16 21.59
N SER A 17 -8.34 13.94 21.43
CA SER A 17 -8.90 13.23 20.28
C SER A 17 -8.71 13.96 18.95
N GLN A 18 -8.67 15.29 18.96
CA GLN A 18 -8.44 16.08 17.74
C GLN A 18 -6.98 16.01 17.30
N ARG A 19 -6.02 16.02 18.25
CA ARG A 19 -4.57 15.79 17.97
C ARG A 19 -4.29 14.39 17.43
N GLN A 20 -4.98 13.36 17.93
CA GLN A 20 -4.85 11.99 17.42
C GLN A 20 -5.40 11.86 15.99
N LYS A 21 -6.51 12.52 15.66
CA LYS A 21 -7.04 12.54 14.28
C LYS A 21 -6.11 13.26 13.30
N VAL A 22 -5.52 14.41 13.66
CA VAL A 22 -4.57 15.10 12.76
C VAL A 22 -3.23 14.37 12.64
N ALA A 23 -2.79 13.62 13.65
CA ALA A 23 -1.59 12.78 13.58
C ALA A 23 -1.80 11.58 12.62
N GLY A 24 -2.98 10.96 12.63
CA GLY A 24 -3.34 9.91 11.66
C GLY A 24 -3.45 10.42 10.22
N LEU A 25 -3.98 11.64 10.03
CA LEU A 25 -4.02 12.31 8.73
C LEU A 25 -2.63 12.76 8.24
N HIS A 26 -1.73 13.15 9.15
CA HIS A 26 -0.34 13.48 8.82
C HIS A 26 0.49 12.24 8.46
N GLN A 27 0.29 11.08 9.10
CA GLN A 27 0.95 9.84 8.66
C GLN A 27 0.50 9.40 7.26
N MET A 28 -0.79 9.56 6.95
CA MET A 28 -1.34 9.19 5.63
C MET A 28 -0.89 10.14 4.50
N THR A 29 -0.50 11.38 4.83
CA THR A 29 -0.04 12.39 3.84
C THR A 29 1.49 12.46 3.71
N LEU A 30 2.26 12.13 4.74
CA LEU A 30 3.73 12.18 4.71
C LEU A 30 4.40 11.00 3.99
N GLN A 31 3.67 9.88 3.76
CA GLN A 31 4.19 8.68 3.10
C GLN A 31 3.96 8.63 1.58
N ARG A 32 3.51 9.71 0.92
CA ARG A 32 3.41 9.77 -0.56
C ARG A 32 4.79 9.87 -1.26
N LYS A 33 5.85 9.32 -0.68
CA LYS A 33 7.18 9.19 -1.30
C LYS A 33 7.23 7.90 -2.12
N GLY A 34 6.36 7.77 -3.13
CA GLY A 34 6.45 6.79 -4.20
C GLY A 34 6.72 5.34 -3.82
N GLY A 35 6.36 4.90 -2.60
CA GLY A 35 6.66 3.58 -2.06
C GLY A 35 5.47 2.98 -1.31
N LEU A 36 5.68 1.78 -0.76
CA LEU A 36 4.68 1.11 0.07
C LEU A 36 4.49 1.87 1.40
N PRO A 37 3.25 1.99 1.92
CA PRO A 37 3.00 2.44 3.28
C PRO A 37 3.77 1.58 4.29
N ASP A 38 4.35 2.20 5.32
CA ASP A 38 5.30 1.52 6.21
C ASP A 38 4.69 0.28 6.88
N ASN A 39 3.45 0.38 7.36
CA ASN A 39 2.74 -0.73 7.98
C ASN A 39 2.50 -1.88 7.00
N LEU A 40 2.11 -1.56 5.76
CA LEU A 40 1.87 -2.56 4.73
C LEU A 40 3.18 -3.27 4.37
N ARG A 41 4.27 -2.50 4.15
CA ARG A 41 5.60 -3.05 3.90
C ARG A 41 6.02 -4.00 5.02
N ALA A 42 6.01 -3.54 6.27
CA ALA A 42 6.44 -4.36 7.41
C ALA A 42 5.62 -5.66 7.55
N SER A 43 4.30 -5.58 7.39
CA SER A 43 3.43 -6.77 7.41
C SER A 43 3.75 -7.74 6.26
N MET A 44 3.97 -7.24 5.05
CA MET A 44 4.32 -8.07 3.89
C MET A 44 5.68 -8.74 4.04
N GLU A 45 6.69 -8.02 4.54
CA GLU A 45 8.03 -8.55 4.79
C GLU A 45 7.98 -9.64 5.87
N LYS A 46 7.21 -9.42 6.94
CA LYS A 46 6.99 -10.43 7.98
C LYS A 46 6.31 -11.70 7.45
N LEU A 47 5.31 -11.56 6.59
CA LEU A 47 4.57 -12.69 6.02
C LEU A 47 5.37 -13.46 4.97
N SER A 48 6.23 -12.78 4.21
CA SER A 48 6.96 -13.36 3.09
C SER A 48 8.39 -13.78 3.41
N GLY A 49 9.00 -13.20 4.44
CA GLY A 49 10.43 -13.34 4.73
C GLY A 49 11.35 -12.61 3.73
N LEU A 50 10.80 -11.74 2.88
CA LEU A 50 11.53 -11.01 1.84
C LEU A 50 11.45 -9.51 2.07
N SER A 51 12.56 -8.80 1.86
CA SER A 51 12.58 -7.33 1.89
C SER A 51 11.82 -6.74 0.69
N LEU A 52 11.10 -5.66 0.92
CA LEU A 52 10.39 -4.86 -0.07
C LEU A 52 10.94 -3.42 -0.19
N ASP A 53 12.16 -3.16 0.29
CA ASP A 53 12.79 -1.82 0.31
C ASP A 53 13.05 -1.19 -1.07
N GLY A 54 12.91 -1.97 -2.15
CA GLY A 54 13.01 -1.47 -3.52
C GLY A 54 11.67 -1.17 -4.19
N VAL A 55 10.54 -1.42 -3.51
CA VAL A 55 9.21 -1.33 -4.15
C VAL A 55 8.79 0.12 -4.33
N LYS A 56 8.48 0.46 -5.58
CA LYS A 56 7.99 1.78 -5.98
C LYS A 56 6.52 1.71 -6.34
N VAL A 57 5.74 2.66 -5.83
CA VAL A 57 4.31 2.77 -6.10
C VAL A 57 4.05 4.07 -6.87
N HIS A 58 3.59 3.90 -8.10
CA HIS A 58 3.18 4.96 -9.00
C HIS A 58 1.68 5.20 -8.83
N TYR A 59 1.33 6.03 -7.85
CA TYR A 59 -0.05 6.45 -7.58
C TYR A 59 -0.61 7.32 -8.71
N ASN A 60 -1.91 7.20 -8.98
CA ASN A 60 -2.61 7.96 -10.04
C ASN A 60 -1.98 7.80 -11.44
N SER A 61 -1.39 6.64 -11.71
CA SER A 61 -0.76 6.32 -12.99
C SER A 61 -1.81 6.17 -14.09
N ARG A 62 -1.48 6.66 -15.29
CA ARG A 62 -2.28 6.43 -16.51
C ARG A 62 -2.00 5.07 -17.15
N LYS A 63 -0.93 4.37 -16.74
CA LYS A 63 -0.50 3.11 -17.37
C LYS A 63 -1.52 1.97 -17.25
N PRO A 64 -2.18 1.73 -16.10
CA PRO A 64 -3.15 0.62 -16.00
C PRO A 64 -4.27 0.73 -17.04
N ALA A 65 -4.76 1.95 -17.32
CA ALA A 65 -5.81 2.17 -18.32
C ALA A 65 -5.38 1.81 -19.75
N GLN A 66 -4.09 1.87 -20.09
CA GLN A 66 -3.56 1.50 -21.42
C GLN A 66 -3.65 0.00 -21.70
N VAL A 67 -3.83 -0.81 -20.65
CA VAL A 67 -3.99 -2.26 -20.71
C VAL A 67 -5.34 -2.72 -20.15
N ASN A 68 -6.32 -1.81 -20.05
CA ASN A 68 -7.65 -2.08 -19.47
C ASN A 68 -7.61 -2.64 -18.04
N ALA A 69 -6.64 -2.23 -17.23
CA ALA A 69 -6.50 -2.64 -15.83
C ALA A 69 -6.72 -1.46 -14.86
N HIS A 70 -7.02 -1.77 -13.60
CA HIS A 70 -7.09 -0.78 -12.52
C HIS A 70 -5.74 -0.56 -11.83
N ALA A 71 -4.95 -1.63 -11.73
CA ALA A 71 -3.61 -1.65 -11.19
C ALA A 71 -2.83 -2.83 -11.79
N TYR A 72 -1.51 -2.81 -11.66
CA TYR A 72 -0.66 -3.98 -11.89
C TYR A 72 0.72 -3.81 -11.23
N ALA A 73 1.38 -4.93 -10.95
CA ALA A 73 2.78 -5.01 -10.54
C ALA A 73 3.68 -5.55 -11.66
N GLN A 74 4.84 -4.90 -11.86
CA GLN A 74 5.88 -5.31 -12.79
C GLN A 74 7.26 -5.16 -12.14
N GLY A 75 7.86 -6.30 -11.78
CA GLY A 75 9.14 -6.31 -11.05
C GLY A 75 8.97 -5.69 -9.67
N THR A 76 9.66 -4.57 -9.43
CA THR A 76 9.55 -3.80 -8.17
C THR A 76 8.62 -2.60 -8.27
N ASP A 77 7.97 -2.40 -9.41
CA ASP A 77 7.11 -1.25 -9.65
C ASP A 77 5.64 -1.66 -9.59
N ILE A 78 4.84 -0.90 -8.85
CA ILE A 78 3.39 -1.05 -8.75
C ILE A 78 2.75 0.19 -9.36
N TYR A 79 1.83 0.02 -10.29
CA TYR A 79 1.09 1.12 -10.91
C TYR A 79 -0.36 1.06 -10.46
N LEU A 80 -0.85 2.15 -9.87
CA LEU A 80 -2.24 2.26 -9.44
C LEU A 80 -2.94 3.34 -10.26
N GLY A 81 -4.09 3.00 -10.82
CA GLY A 81 -4.98 3.99 -11.42
C GLY A 81 -5.47 5.02 -10.39
N PRO A 82 -6.00 6.17 -10.84
CA PRO A 82 -6.58 7.16 -9.93
C PRO A 82 -7.69 6.54 -9.06
N GLY A 83 -7.58 6.68 -7.74
CA GLY A 83 -8.55 6.14 -6.78
C GLY A 83 -8.52 4.61 -6.58
N GLN A 84 -7.47 3.92 -7.07
CA GLN A 84 -7.34 2.47 -7.01
C GLN A 84 -6.40 1.97 -5.90
N GLU A 85 -6.12 2.79 -4.89
CA GLU A 85 -5.20 2.47 -3.77
C GLU A 85 -5.61 1.22 -2.98
N ARG A 86 -6.89 0.85 -3.00
CA ARG A 86 -7.40 -0.39 -2.40
C ARG A 86 -6.76 -1.66 -2.98
N HIS A 87 -6.23 -1.61 -4.20
CA HIS A 87 -5.56 -2.74 -4.85
C HIS A 87 -4.11 -2.90 -4.39
N LEU A 88 -3.54 -1.90 -3.72
CA LEU A 88 -2.12 -1.89 -3.36
C LEU A 88 -1.66 -3.12 -2.57
N PRO A 89 -2.40 -3.64 -1.56
CA PRO A 89 -1.98 -4.84 -0.85
C PRO A 89 -1.91 -6.08 -1.74
N HIS A 90 -2.85 -6.22 -2.67
CA HIS A 90 -2.88 -7.31 -3.64
C HIS A 90 -1.67 -7.21 -4.59
N GLU A 91 -1.45 -6.04 -5.19
CA GLU A 91 -0.31 -5.81 -6.09
C GLU A 91 1.05 -5.98 -5.40
N ALA A 92 1.16 -5.58 -4.13
CA ALA A 92 2.37 -5.77 -3.34
C ALA A 92 2.68 -7.26 -3.12
N TRP A 93 1.66 -8.12 -3.02
CA TRP A 93 1.89 -9.56 -2.95
C TRP A 93 2.35 -10.16 -4.28
N HIS A 94 1.90 -9.62 -5.42
CA HIS A 94 2.47 -10.01 -6.71
C HIS A 94 3.97 -9.73 -6.79
N VAL A 95 4.45 -8.62 -6.23
CA VAL A 95 5.89 -8.35 -6.14
C VAL A 95 6.61 -9.43 -5.30
N VAL A 96 6.01 -9.88 -4.20
CA VAL A 96 6.54 -11.00 -3.39
C VAL A 96 6.64 -12.27 -4.24
N GLN A 97 5.58 -12.62 -4.96
CA GLN A 97 5.57 -13.81 -5.83
C GLN A 97 6.64 -13.75 -6.93
N GLN A 98 6.81 -12.57 -7.55
CA GLN A 98 7.84 -12.32 -8.55
C GLN A 98 9.25 -12.48 -7.95
N LYS A 99 9.49 -11.93 -6.75
CA LYS A 99 10.77 -12.09 -6.03
C LYS A 99 11.06 -13.53 -5.62
N GLN A 100 10.03 -14.34 -5.37
CA GLN A 100 10.19 -15.77 -5.10
C GLN A 100 10.46 -16.61 -6.36
N GLY A 101 10.42 -16.01 -7.56
CA GLY A 101 10.63 -16.72 -8.82
C GLY A 101 9.50 -17.68 -9.19
N ARG A 102 8.34 -17.59 -8.51
CA ARG A 102 7.17 -18.46 -8.78
C ARG A 102 6.35 -17.99 -9.97
N VAL A 103 6.48 -16.73 -10.35
CA VAL A 103 5.76 -16.11 -11.47
C VAL A 103 6.54 -16.36 -12.75
N ARG A 104 6.22 -17.47 -13.42
CA ARG A 104 6.72 -17.75 -14.79
C ARG A 104 5.74 -17.15 -15.80
N PRO A 105 6.18 -16.39 -16.80
CA PRO A 105 5.27 -15.86 -17.82
C PRO A 105 4.53 -17.02 -18.51
N THR A 106 3.20 -17.00 -18.51
CA THR A 106 2.36 -17.94 -19.25
C THR A 106 1.82 -17.30 -20.53
N MET A 107 1.76 -15.97 -20.58
CA MET A 107 1.30 -15.20 -21.73
C MET A 107 2.01 -13.84 -21.83
N GLN A 108 1.80 -13.16 -22.96
CA GLN A 108 2.19 -11.75 -23.12
C GLN A 108 0.96 -10.90 -23.47
N VAL A 109 0.79 -9.79 -22.74
CA VAL A 109 -0.26 -8.80 -22.99
C VAL A 109 0.41 -7.46 -23.24
N ASN A 110 0.26 -6.90 -24.45
CA ASN A 110 0.90 -5.64 -24.86
C ASN A 110 2.42 -5.60 -24.59
N GLY A 111 3.11 -6.73 -24.79
CA GLY A 111 4.56 -6.86 -24.54
C GLY A 111 4.95 -7.02 -23.07
N MET A 112 3.99 -7.11 -22.15
CA MET A 112 4.23 -7.46 -20.75
C MET A 112 4.04 -8.95 -20.54
N ALA A 113 5.04 -9.60 -19.95
CA ALA A 113 4.97 -10.97 -19.50
C ALA A 113 4.01 -11.09 -18.30
N VAL A 114 2.91 -11.84 -18.46
CA VAL A 114 1.88 -12.03 -17.45
C VAL A 114 1.79 -13.51 -17.07
N ASN A 115 1.47 -13.77 -15.81
CA ASN A 115 1.06 -15.08 -15.33
C ASN A 115 -0.42 -15.00 -14.96
N ASP A 116 -1.23 -15.94 -15.43
CA ASP A 116 -2.68 -16.01 -15.23
C ASP A 116 -3.11 -17.15 -14.29
N ASN A 117 -2.20 -17.65 -13.44
CA ASN A 117 -2.48 -18.78 -12.56
C ASN A 117 -3.48 -18.39 -11.45
N PRO A 118 -4.70 -18.97 -11.43
CA PRO A 118 -5.74 -18.62 -10.46
C PRO A 118 -5.34 -18.87 -8.99
N SER A 119 -4.40 -19.80 -8.76
CA SER A 119 -3.92 -20.09 -7.41
C SER A 119 -3.00 -18.98 -6.88
N LEU A 120 -2.22 -18.33 -7.75
CA LEU A 120 -1.37 -17.19 -7.38
C LEU A 120 -2.22 -15.94 -7.13
N GLU A 121 -3.26 -15.70 -7.94
CA GLU A 121 -4.23 -14.62 -7.72
C GLU A 121 -4.93 -14.75 -6.36
N ARG A 122 -5.46 -15.94 -6.05
CA ARG A 122 -6.10 -16.20 -4.76
C ARG A 122 -5.14 -16.02 -3.58
N GLU A 123 -3.88 -16.41 -3.74
CA GLU A 123 -2.86 -16.20 -2.72
C GLU A 123 -2.60 -14.70 -2.51
N ALA A 124 -2.52 -13.91 -3.59
CA ALA A 124 -2.37 -12.46 -3.53
C ALA A 124 -3.53 -11.77 -2.81
N ASP A 125 -4.77 -12.20 -3.05
CA ASP A 125 -5.93 -11.71 -2.31
C ASP A 125 -5.83 -12.00 -0.81
N LEU A 126 -5.59 -13.26 -0.46
CA LEU A 126 -5.56 -13.70 0.94
C LEU A 126 -4.45 -13.01 1.73
N MET A 127 -3.27 -12.90 1.14
CA MET A 127 -2.10 -12.34 1.79
C MET A 127 -2.13 -10.80 1.79
N GLY A 128 -2.64 -10.19 0.73
CA GLY A 128 -2.99 -8.76 0.67
C GLY A 128 -3.93 -8.36 1.80
N MET A 129 -5.02 -9.12 1.99
CA MET A 129 -5.95 -8.88 3.09
C MET A 129 -5.29 -9.07 4.46
N ARG A 130 -4.45 -10.10 4.64
CA ARG A 130 -3.76 -10.36 5.91
C ARG A 130 -2.77 -9.24 6.27
N ALA A 131 -2.07 -8.69 5.30
CA ALA A 131 -1.09 -7.63 5.52
C ALA A 131 -1.71 -6.25 5.78
N SER A 132 -2.99 -6.08 5.41
CA SER A 132 -3.73 -4.82 5.57
C SER A 132 -4.48 -4.70 6.90
N ARG A 133 -4.34 -5.69 7.78
CA ARG A 133 -5.00 -5.73 9.09
C ARG A 133 -4.19 -5.05 10.18
#